data_AF-A0A662NCK3-F1
#
_entry.id   AF-A0A662NCK3-F1
#
_cell.length_a   1.000
_cell.length_b   1.000
_cell.length_c   1.000
_cell.angle_alpha   90.00
_cell.angle_beta   90.00
_cell.angle_gamma   90.00
#
_symmetry.space_group_name_H-M   'P 1'
#
loop_
_entity.id
_entity.type
_entity.pdbx_description
1 polymer ?
#
loop_
_entity_poly.entity_id
_entity_poly.type
_entity_poly.pdbx_seq_one_letter_code
_entity_poly.pdbx_strand_id
1 'polypeptide(L)'
;MTIVDVRILVEGASDVEVVSRALQGLALGSEYNITISAIIPTTNLEIAKSAVAGADLLIIATDADRVGRELAERMFRELSELVGHVERMKIPLGHDLEHIDVELVRKEIKNTLVRAGLKSLQILPEYMALRNQLLDLKGKYETLMQENEKLKNDYQELEGKYGELLEEYSRLVEENNKLKESLKKKANVFKISEIWKELFGEAEPPEERYIAEAIEKLNLGGKIIVGQGYIYSDDEDLVIELLRIVHLSLSIAESKEEEKPEEKKEKEEKLEEHIAEFENF
;
A
#
# COMPACT_ATOMS: atom_id res chain seq x y z
N MET A 1 0.99 38.41 -30.92
CA MET A 1 2.34 38.30 -31.53
C MET A 1 3.27 38.98 -30.54
N THR A 2 4.17 38.23 -29.92
CA THR A 2 5.11 38.78 -28.92
C THR A 2 6.15 39.63 -29.65
N ILE A 3 6.39 40.83 -29.14
CA ILE A 3 7.39 41.78 -29.64
C ILE A 3 8.59 41.66 -28.71
N VAL A 4 9.79 41.57 -29.27
CA VAL A 4 11.02 41.45 -28.48
C VAL A 4 11.36 42.80 -27.86
N ASP A 5 11.48 42.84 -26.52
CA ASP A 5 11.88 44.03 -25.78
C ASP A 5 13.41 44.16 -25.72
N VAL A 6 13.95 45.20 -26.35
CA VAL A 6 15.38 45.50 -26.37
C VAL A 6 15.64 46.76 -25.55
N ARG A 7 16.62 46.69 -24.63
CA ARG A 7 17.13 47.85 -23.90
C ARG A 7 18.59 48.08 -24.26
N ILE A 8 19.01 49.34 -24.33
CA ILE A 8 20.40 49.71 -24.60
C ILE A 8 20.97 50.41 -23.39
N LEU A 9 22.09 49.92 -22.86
CA LEU A 9 22.82 50.55 -21.77
C LEU A 9 24.01 51.32 -22.36
N VAL A 10 24.11 52.59 -22.00
CA VAL A 10 25.17 53.52 -22.41
C VAL A 10 25.81 54.17 -21.18
N GLU A 11 27.00 54.73 -21.31
CA GLU A 11 27.75 55.29 -20.18
C GLU A 11 27.20 56.68 -19.78
N GLY A 12 26.93 57.54 -20.76
CA GLY A 12 26.56 58.93 -20.56
C GLY A 12 25.36 59.41 -21.36
N ALA A 13 24.92 60.64 -21.08
CA ALA A 13 23.80 61.28 -21.78
C ALA A 13 24.12 61.64 -23.25
N SER A 14 25.38 61.95 -23.56
CA SER A 14 25.82 62.21 -24.94
C SER A 14 25.62 60.98 -25.83
N ASP A 15 25.96 59.80 -25.32
CA ASP A 15 25.79 58.52 -26.02
C ASP A 15 24.33 58.24 -26.35
N VAL A 16 23.41 58.62 -25.44
CA VAL A 16 21.97 58.49 -25.66
C VAL A 16 21.55 59.23 -26.91
N GLU A 17 22.08 60.44 -27.13
CA GLU A 17 21.72 61.24 -28.29
C GLU A 17 22.16 60.57 -29.60
N VAL A 18 23.41 60.08 -29.64
CA VAL A 18 23.98 59.41 -30.82
C VAL A 18 23.20 58.13 -31.13
N VAL A 19 22.96 57.30 -30.12
CA VAL A 19 22.18 56.06 -30.27
C VAL A 19 20.75 56.37 -30.69
N SER A 20 20.10 57.36 -30.07
CA SER A 20 18.74 57.76 -30.44
C SER A 20 18.63 58.21 -31.90
N ARG A 21 19.56 59.05 -32.38
CA ARG A 21 19.64 59.44 -33.80
C ARG A 21 19.88 58.25 -34.73
N ALA A 22 20.72 57.30 -34.32
CA ALA A 22 20.96 56.07 -35.10
C ALA A 22 19.69 55.23 -35.24
N LEU A 23 18.89 55.13 -34.17
CA LEU A 23 17.65 54.37 -34.09
C LEU A 23 16.48 54.98 -34.87
N GLN A 24 16.37 56.31 -34.95
CA GLN A 24 15.28 56.98 -35.67
C GLN A 24 15.18 56.59 -37.15
N GLY A 25 16.30 56.19 -37.77
CA GLY A 25 16.33 55.69 -39.15
C GLY A 25 16.17 54.17 -39.30
N LEU A 26 15.82 53.45 -38.24
CA LEU A 26 15.63 52.01 -38.25
C LEU A 26 14.16 51.65 -38.05
N ALA A 27 13.58 50.95 -39.02
CA ALA A 27 12.21 50.44 -38.94
C ALA A 27 12.12 49.09 -38.18
N LEU A 28 12.70 49.03 -36.96
CA LEU A 28 12.87 47.77 -36.20
C LEU A 28 11.54 47.08 -35.85
N GLY A 29 10.50 47.87 -35.58
CA GLY A 29 9.17 47.35 -35.23
C GLY A 29 8.50 46.62 -36.39
N SER A 30 8.58 47.16 -37.61
CA SER A 30 7.93 46.57 -38.79
C SER A 30 8.79 45.51 -39.48
N GLU A 31 10.11 45.67 -39.51
CA GLU A 31 11.02 44.75 -40.21
C GLU A 31 11.38 43.53 -39.36
N TYR A 32 11.51 43.71 -38.04
CA TYR A 32 12.10 42.69 -37.16
C TYR A 32 11.25 42.36 -35.93
N ASN A 33 10.07 42.95 -35.77
CA ASN A 33 9.22 42.75 -34.57
C ASN A 33 9.96 43.04 -33.25
N ILE A 34 10.85 44.03 -33.29
CA ILE A 34 11.67 44.48 -32.16
C ILE A 34 11.22 45.88 -31.74
N THR A 35 11.08 46.08 -30.43
CA THR A 35 10.90 47.40 -29.83
C THR A 35 12.07 47.72 -28.93
N ILE A 36 12.63 48.92 -29.09
CA ILE A 36 13.60 49.45 -28.13
C ILE A 36 12.83 50.23 -27.08
N SER A 37 12.69 49.68 -25.88
CA SER A 37 11.89 50.30 -24.81
C SER A 37 12.63 51.39 -24.05
N ALA A 38 13.97 51.27 -23.92
CA ALA A 38 14.77 52.21 -23.16
C ALA A 38 16.21 52.30 -23.67
N ILE A 39 16.78 53.51 -23.56
CA ILE A 39 18.22 53.76 -23.57
C ILE A 39 18.58 54.27 -22.17
N ILE A 40 19.46 53.56 -21.47
CA ILE A 40 19.76 53.73 -20.06
C ILE A 40 21.17 54.31 -19.92
N PRO A 41 21.32 55.62 -19.61
CA PRO A 41 22.62 56.23 -19.38
C PRO A 41 23.09 56.01 -17.94
N THR A 42 23.79 54.90 -17.68
CA THR A 42 24.34 54.64 -16.36
C THR A 42 25.59 53.79 -16.40
N THR A 43 26.54 54.15 -15.53
CA THR A 43 27.71 53.33 -15.18
C THR A 43 27.53 52.59 -13.86
N ASN A 44 26.42 52.85 -13.14
CA ASN A 44 26.14 52.23 -11.85
C ASN A 44 25.39 50.91 -12.01
N LEU A 45 25.95 49.84 -11.44
CA LEU A 45 25.43 48.49 -11.55
C LEU A 45 24.04 48.32 -10.93
N GLU A 46 23.77 48.94 -9.78
CA GLU A 46 22.48 48.78 -9.07
C GLU A 46 21.32 49.40 -9.88
N ILE A 47 21.58 50.57 -10.47
CA ILE A 47 20.64 51.24 -11.36
C ILE A 47 20.43 50.40 -12.62
N ALA A 48 21.52 49.88 -13.20
CA ALA A 48 21.45 49.00 -14.36
C ALA A 48 20.59 47.77 -14.07
N LYS A 49 20.84 47.03 -12.98
CA LYS A 49 20.05 45.85 -12.57
C LYS A 49 18.55 46.13 -12.52
N SER A 50 18.18 47.24 -11.89
CA SER A 50 16.78 47.66 -11.75
C SER A 50 16.16 48.05 -13.10
N ALA A 51 16.92 48.73 -13.96
CA ALA A 51 16.43 49.27 -15.22
C ALA A 51 16.38 48.23 -16.35
N VAL A 52 17.21 47.18 -16.31
CA VAL A 52 17.27 46.14 -17.35
C VAL A 52 16.42 44.92 -17.04
N ALA A 53 15.99 44.76 -15.78
CA ALA A 53 15.20 43.61 -15.34
C ALA A 53 13.98 43.37 -16.25
N GLY A 54 13.84 42.12 -16.70
CA GLY A 54 12.72 41.68 -17.54
C GLY A 54 12.80 42.10 -19.00
N ALA A 55 13.92 42.65 -19.47
CA ALA A 55 14.16 42.81 -20.90
C ALA A 55 14.49 41.46 -21.56
N ASP A 56 14.10 41.28 -22.83
CA ASP A 56 14.45 40.09 -23.60
C ASP A 56 15.92 40.14 -24.05
N LEU A 57 16.38 41.33 -24.48
CA LEU A 57 17.74 41.57 -24.93
C LEU A 57 18.28 42.89 -24.39
N LEU A 58 19.48 42.84 -23.80
CA LEU A 58 20.24 44.02 -23.40
C LEU A 58 21.42 44.21 -24.34
N ILE A 59 21.53 45.41 -24.92
CA ILE A 59 22.70 45.82 -25.69
C ILE A 59 23.57 46.73 -24.81
N ILE A 60 24.82 46.36 -24.60
CA ILE A 60 25.81 47.20 -23.93
C ILE A 60 26.57 47.99 -24.98
N ALA A 61 26.38 49.31 -24.97
CA ALA A 61 27.00 50.27 -25.87
C ALA A 61 27.96 51.15 -25.06
N THR A 62 29.11 50.58 -24.73
CA THR A 62 30.23 51.27 -24.05
C THR A 62 31.33 51.61 -25.04
N ASP A 63 32.20 52.53 -24.67
CA ASP A 63 33.33 52.93 -25.49
C ASP A 63 34.29 51.75 -25.79
N ALA A 64 35.04 51.88 -26.88
CA ALA A 64 36.01 50.88 -27.32
C ALA A 64 37.28 50.82 -26.44
N ASP A 65 37.41 51.77 -25.51
CA ASP A 65 38.54 51.94 -24.62
C ASP A 65 38.66 50.83 -23.56
N ARG A 66 39.80 50.81 -22.86
CA ARG A 66 40.05 49.80 -21.81
C ARG A 66 39.02 49.90 -20.68
N VAL A 67 38.68 51.13 -20.26
CA VAL A 67 37.73 51.38 -19.18
C VAL A 67 36.31 50.95 -19.58
N GLY A 68 35.84 51.34 -20.77
CA GLY A 68 34.53 50.92 -21.29
C GLY A 68 34.43 49.40 -21.53
N ARG A 69 35.55 48.74 -21.86
CA ARG A 69 35.63 47.27 -21.94
C ARG A 69 35.46 46.60 -20.58
N GLU A 70 36.22 47.04 -19.58
CA GLU A 70 36.15 46.50 -18.22
C GLU A 70 34.75 46.71 -17.62
N LEU A 71 34.15 47.88 -17.85
CA LEU A 71 32.78 48.18 -17.45
C LEU A 71 31.78 47.23 -18.13
N ALA A 72 31.89 47.03 -19.44
CA ALA A 72 31.00 46.13 -20.16
C ALA A 72 31.13 44.67 -19.70
N GLU A 73 32.35 44.18 -19.43
CA GLU A 73 32.55 42.82 -18.91
C GLU A 73 31.99 42.64 -17.50
N ARG A 74 32.07 43.69 -16.66
CA ARG A 74 31.44 43.69 -15.34
C ARG A 74 29.92 43.66 -15.45
N MET A 75 29.34 44.54 -16.27
CA MET A 75 27.90 44.59 -16.52
C MET A 75 27.39 43.29 -17.16
N PHE A 76 28.14 42.71 -18.10
CA PHE A 76 27.78 41.46 -18.74
C PHE A 76 27.63 40.33 -17.72
N ARG A 77 28.60 40.13 -16.83
CA ARG A 77 28.56 39.05 -15.82
C ARG A 77 27.37 39.17 -14.89
N GLU A 78 27.09 40.38 -14.41
CA GLU A 78 26.09 40.64 -13.39
C GLU A 78 24.66 40.73 -13.96
N LEU A 79 24.50 41.15 -15.22
CA LEU A 79 23.19 41.36 -15.84
C LEU A 79 22.73 40.15 -16.68
N SER A 80 23.62 39.21 -17.00
CA SER A 80 23.27 38.00 -17.77
C SER A 80 22.24 37.10 -17.08
N GLU A 81 22.14 37.15 -15.75
CA GLU A 81 21.14 36.37 -15.00
C GLU A 81 19.75 37.05 -14.98
N LEU A 82 19.68 38.35 -15.25
CA LEU A 82 18.47 39.17 -15.09
C LEU A 82 17.75 39.47 -16.43
N VAL A 83 18.43 39.21 -17.54
CA VAL A 83 18.00 39.52 -18.90
C VAL A 83 18.08 38.25 -19.75
N GLY A 84 17.18 38.07 -20.71
CA GLY A 84 17.18 36.89 -21.58
C GLY A 84 18.49 36.69 -22.35
N HIS A 85 19.05 37.76 -22.92
CA HIS A 85 20.35 37.74 -23.58
C HIS A 85 21.05 39.09 -23.42
N VAL A 86 22.38 39.09 -23.31
CA VAL A 86 23.20 40.31 -23.26
C VAL A 86 24.19 40.28 -24.42
N GLU A 87 24.28 41.37 -25.18
CA GLU A 87 25.24 41.51 -26.27
C GLU A 87 25.92 42.88 -26.21
N ARG A 88 27.22 42.93 -26.49
CA ARG A 88 27.95 44.19 -26.59
C ARG A 88 28.05 44.65 -28.05
N MET A 89 27.99 45.96 -28.26
CA MET A 89 28.35 46.56 -29.54
C MET A 89 29.86 46.47 -29.79
N LYS A 90 30.26 46.15 -31.04
CA LYS A 90 31.66 46.11 -31.45
C LYS A 90 32.02 47.36 -32.23
N ILE A 91 32.46 48.37 -31.49
CA ILE A 91 32.90 49.64 -32.05
C ILE A 91 34.39 49.54 -32.45
N PRO A 92 34.83 50.16 -33.56
CA PRO A 92 36.25 50.20 -33.93
C PRO A 92 37.13 50.81 -32.82
N LEU A 93 38.34 50.28 -32.63
CA LEU A 93 39.26 50.77 -31.60
C LEU A 93 39.59 52.27 -31.78
N GLY A 94 39.70 52.98 -30.65
CA GLY A 94 40.12 54.39 -30.61
C GLY A 94 39.05 55.39 -31.04
N HIS A 95 37.79 54.96 -31.08
CA HIS A 95 36.66 55.85 -31.33
C HIS A 95 35.70 55.80 -30.14
N ASP A 96 35.38 56.97 -29.61
CA ASP A 96 34.31 57.15 -28.63
C ASP A 96 32.96 57.17 -29.34
N LEU A 97 31.90 56.71 -28.68
CA LEU A 97 30.56 56.69 -29.25
C LEU A 97 30.13 58.07 -29.79
N GLU A 98 30.56 59.15 -29.13
CA GLU A 98 30.29 60.54 -29.47
C GLU A 98 30.87 60.99 -30.82
N HIS A 99 31.99 60.40 -31.24
CA HIS A 99 32.77 60.85 -32.41
C HIS A 99 32.59 59.97 -33.65
N ILE A 100 31.68 58.99 -33.57
CA ILE A 100 31.43 58.04 -34.64
C ILE A 100 30.28 58.51 -35.52
N ASP A 101 30.39 58.24 -36.83
CA ASP A 101 29.30 58.45 -37.76
C ASP A 101 28.05 57.65 -37.33
N VAL A 102 26.92 58.34 -37.26
CA VAL A 102 25.60 57.78 -36.92
C VAL A 102 25.26 56.58 -37.81
N GLU A 103 25.71 56.57 -39.07
CA GLU A 103 25.51 55.43 -39.97
C GLU A 103 26.27 54.17 -39.52
N LEU A 104 27.47 54.33 -38.97
CA LEU A 104 28.26 53.22 -38.47
C LEU A 104 27.67 52.64 -37.18
N VAL A 105 27.22 53.51 -36.27
CA VAL A 105 26.48 53.10 -35.06
C VAL A 105 25.22 52.33 -35.45
N ARG A 106 24.47 52.83 -36.43
CA ARG A 106 23.28 52.16 -36.97
C ARG A 106 23.59 50.77 -37.51
N LYS A 107 24.65 50.62 -38.30
CA LYS A 107 25.09 49.34 -38.83
C LYS A 107 25.46 48.37 -37.70
N GLU A 108 26.15 48.85 -36.68
CA GLU A 108 26.56 48.01 -35.57
C GLU A 108 25.38 47.60 -34.66
N ILE A 109 24.38 48.45 -34.47
CA ILE A 109 23.13 48.07 -33.80
C ILE A 109 22.46 46.91 -34.55
N LYS A 110 22.30 47.02 -35.89
CA LYS A 110 21.76 45.92 -36.71
C LYS A 110 22.59 44.63 -36.57
N ASN A 111 23.91 44.74 -36.68
CA ASN A 111 24.80 43.58 -36.53
C ASN A 111 24.67 42.93 -35.15
N THR A 112 24.55 43.75 -34.10
CA THR A 112 24.42 43.29 -32.71
C THR A 112 23.10 42.55 -32.51
N LEU A 113 22.00 43.08 -33.04
CA LEU A 113 20.69 42.41 -33.03
C LEU A 113 20.75 41.06 -33.77
N VAL A 114 21.37 41.02 -34.95
CA VAL A 114 21.55 39.78 -35.72
C VAL A 114 22.41 38.77 -34.95
N ARG A 115 23.53 39.20 -34.34
CA ARG A 115 24.37 38.33 -33.51
C ARG A 115 23.61 37.77 -32.32
N ALA A 116 22.87 38.61 -31.61
CA ALA A 116 22.03 38.20 -30.50
C ALA A 116 21.00 37.16 -30.94
N GLY A 117 20.24 37.44 -32.02
CA GLY A 117 19.26 36.52 -32.56
C GLY A 117 19.86 35.17 -32.98
N LEU A 118 21.02 35.17 -33.66
CA LEU A 118 21.70 33.94 -34.04
C LEU A 118 22.19 33.13 -32.83
N LYS A 119 22.70 33.79 -31.78
CA LYS A 119 23.08 33.11 -30.53
C LYS A 119 21.87 32.50 -29.82
N SER A 120 20.75 33.22 -29.76
CA SER A 120 19.50 32.68 -29.19
C SER A 120 19.01 31.45 -29.94
N LEU A 121 19.15 31.43 -31.27
CA LEU A 121 18.80 30.25 -32.08
C LEU A 121 19.70 29.03 -31.82
N GLN A 122 20.95 29.22 -31.36
CA GLN A 122 21.82 28.10 -31.01
C GLN A 122 21.34 27.33 -29.77
N ILE A 123 20.55 27.96 -28.90
CA ILE A 123 19.99 27.35 -27.68
C ILE A 123 18.70 26.54 -28.00
N LEU A 124 18.11 26.76 -29.17
CA LEU A 124 16.84 26.12 -29.56
C LEU A 124 16.86 24.58 -29.53
N PRO A 125 17.93 23.88 -29.93
CA PRO A 125 18.01 22.42 -29.80
C PRO A 125 17.90 21.94 -28.35
N GLU A 126 18.56 22.63 -27.42
CA GLU A 126 18.50 22.30 -25.98
C GLU A 126 17.09 22.53 -25.43
N TYR A 127 16.45 23.64 -25.82
CA TYR A 127 15.05 23.91 -25.47
C TYR A 127 14.10 22.83 -26.01
N MET A 128 14.31 22.39 -27.26
CA MET A 128 13.51 21.32 -27.86
C MET A 128 13.71 19.98 -27.14
N ALA A 129 14.94 19.65 -26.73
CA ALA A 129 15.23 18.47 -25.94
C ALA A 129 14.51 18.53 -24.57
N LEU A 130 14.57 19.66 -23.88
CA LEU A 130 13.89 19.86 -22.59
C LEU A 130 12.36 19.77 -22.74
N ARG A 131 11.81 20.35 -23.81
CA ARG A 131 10.38 20.24 -24.13
C ARG A 131 9.96 18.78 -24.33
N ASN A 132 10.75 17.99 -25.04
CA ASN A 132 10.45 16.57 -25.25
C ASN A 132 10.49 15.80 -23.93
N GLN A 133 11.50 16.04 -23.08
CA GLN A 133 11.56 15.44 -21.75
C GLN A 133 10.33 15.77 -20.89
N LEU A 134 9.85 17.01 -20.96
CA LEU A 134 8.63 17.44 -20.26
C LEU A 134 7.39 16.72 -20.81
N LEU A 135 7.33 16.51 -22.12
CA LEU A 135 6.23 15.80 -22.78
C LEU A 135 6.22 14.31 -22.39
N ASP A 136 7.39 13.67 -22.35
CA ASP A 136 7.57 12.30 -21.87
C ASP A 136 7.19 12.16 -20.39
N LEU A 137 7.60 13.12 -19.55
CA LEU A 137 7.28 13.13 -18.13
C LEU A 137 5.77 13.29 -17.90
N LYS A 138 5.12 14.16 -18.67
CA LYS A 138 3.67 14.32 -18.64
C LYS A 138 2.96 13.01 -19.00
N GLY A 139 3.43 12.32 -20.05
CA GLY A 139 2.91 11.00 -20.43
C GLY A 139 3.04 9.99 -19.28
N LYS A 140 4.23 9.89 -18.65
CA LYS A 140 4.44 9.02 -17.49
C LYS A 140 3.51 9.35 -16.31
N TYR A 141 3.28 10.64 -16.05
CA TYR A 141 2.37 11.08 -15.00
C TYR A 141 0.92 10.67 -15.28
N GLU A 142 0.46 10.83 -16.52
CA GLU A 142 -0.88 10.37 -16.94
C GLU A 142 -1.04 8.86 -16.77
N THR A 143 -0.02 8.06 -17.16
CA THR A 143 -0.04 6.59 -16.95
C THR A 143 -0.08 6.24 -15.46
N LEU A 144 0.75 6.90 -14.64
CA LEU A 144 0.80 6.66 -13.20
C LEU A 144 -0.52 7.05 -12.51
N MET A 145 -1.18 8.11 -12.98
CA MET A 145 -2.50 8.50 -12.50
C MET A 145 -3.53 7.39 -12.77
N GLN A 146 -3.55 6.83 -13.98
CA GLN A 146 -4.44 5.73 -14.34
C GLN A 146 -4.17 4.47 -13.51
N GLU A 147 -2.90 4.13 -13.27
CA GLU A 147 -2.52 3.01 -12.41
C GLU A 147 -2.99 3.22 -10.96
N ASN A 148 -2.86 4.43 -10.44
CA ASN A 148 -3.31 4.76 -9.09
C ASN A 148 -4.84 4.69 -8.96
N GLU A 149 -5.58 5.15 -9.98
CA GLU A 149 -7.04 4.99 -10.01
C GLU A 149 -7.46 3.52 -10.04
N LYS A 150 -6.80 2.69 -10.87
CA LYS A 150 -7.04 1.25 -10.88
C LYS A 150 -6.76 0.62 -9.53
N LEU A 151 -5.61 0.92 -8.93
CA LEU A 151 -5.23 0.37 -7.64
C LEU A 151 -6.21 0.77 -6.53
N LYS A 152 -6.74 2.00 -6.59
CA LYS A 152 -7.77 2.47 -5.66
C LYS A 152 -9.08 1.70 -5.81
N ASN A 153 -9.49 1.40 -7.03
CA ASN A 153 -10.67 0.58 -7.29
C ASN A 153 -10.47 -0.86 -6.80
N ASP A 154 -9.30 -1.45 -7.09
CA ASP A 154 -8.94 -2.80 -6.63
C ASP A 154 -8.94 -2.87 -5.09
N TYR A 155 -8.44 -1.82 -4.43
CA TYR A 155 -8.47 -1.72 -2.96
C TYR A 155 -9.90 -1.68 -2.41
N GLN A 156 -10.79 -0.89 -3.02
CA GLN A 156 -12.20 -0.83 -2.61
C GLN A 156 -12.91 -2.16 -2.83
N GLU A 157 -12.64 -2.85 -3.94
CA GLU A 157 -13.21 -4.18 -4.20
C GLU A 157 -12.71 -5.20 -3.16
N LEU A 158 -11.42 -5.16 -2.82
CA LEU A 158 -10.83 -6.04 -1.82
C LEU A 158 -11.37 -5.76 -0.41
N GLU A 159 -11.56 -4.49 -0.06
CA GLU A 159 -12.19 -4.08 1.19
C GLU A 159 -13.63 -4.60 1.29
N GLY A 160 -14.40 -4.54 0.20
CA GLY A 160 -15.74 -5.13 0.11
C GLY A 160 -15.73 -6.64 0.35
N LYS A 161 -14.86 -7.38 -0.35
CA LYS A 161 -14.70 -8.84 -0.17
C LYS A 161 -14.28 -9.21 1.24
N TYR A 162 -13.41 -8.40 1.86
CA TYR A 162 -13.00 -8.60 3.24
C TYR A 162 -14.17 -8.42 4.22
N GLY A 163 -15.02 -7.41 3.98
CA GLY A 163 -16.26 -7.20 4.73
C GLY A 163 -17.23 -8.38 4.63
N GLU A 164 -17.48 -8.88 3.42
CA GLU A 164 -18.33 -10.07 3.19
C GLU A 164 -17.79 -11.30 3.93
N LEU A 165 -16.47 -11.54 3.84
CA LEU A 165 -15.83 -12.66 4.54
C LEU A 165 -15.93 -12.52 6.07
N LEU A 166 -15.84 -11.31 6.60
CA LEU A 166 -16.02 -11.04 8.02
C LEU A 166 -17.45 -11.38 8.48
N GLU A 167 -18.46 -11.01 7.69
CA GLU A 167 -19.86 -11.36 7.98
C GLU A 167 -20.09 -12.87 7.95
N GLU A 168 -19.57 -13.56 6.93
CA GLU A 168 -19.64 -15.02 6.86
C GLU A 168 -18.96 -15.68 8.05
N TYR A 169 -17.79 -15.18 8.44
CA TYR A 169 -17.08 -15.65 9.62
C TYR A 169 -17.92 -15.47 10.89
N SER A 170 -18.54 -14.30 11.09
CA SER A 170 -19.44 -14.06 12.22
C SER A 170 -20.64 -15.02 12.24
N ARG A 171 -21.27 -15.26 11.08
CA ARG A 171 -22.39 -16.23 10.97
C ARG A 171 -21.94 -17.64 11.33
N LEU A 172 -20.80 -18.09 10.81
CA LEU A 172 -20.21 -19.39 11.13
C LEU A 172 -19.91 -19.54 12.62
N VAL A 173 -19.38 -18.49 13.27
CA VAL A 173 -19.13 -18.49 14.71
C VAL A 173 -20.43 -18.64 15.50
N GLU A 174 -21.49 -17.91 15.12
CA GLU A 174 -22.81 -18.04 15.74
C GLU A 174 -23.40 -19.45 15.56
N GLU A 175 -23.35 -20.01 14.35
CA GLU A 175 -23.81 -21.37 14.08
C GLU A 175 -23.03 -22.40 14.91
N ASN A 176 -21.70 -22.26 14.99
CA ASN A 176 -20.85 -23.14 15.78
C ASN A 176 -21.20 -23.06 17.28
N ASN A 177 -21.48 -21.85 17.79
CA ASN A 177 -21.94 -21.66 19.16
C ASN A 177 -23.31 -22.29 19.42
N LYS A 178 -24.27 -22.10 18.51
CA LYS A 178 -25.61 -22.76 18.59
C LYS A 178 -25.48 -24.28 18.58
N LEU A 179 -24.62 -24.83 17.72
CA LEU A 179 -24.36 -26.26 17.66
C LEU A 179 -23.72 -26.76 18.96
N LYS A 180 -22.71 -26.07 19.49
CA LYS A 180 -22.09 -26.39 20.80
C LYS A 180 -23.11 -26.39 21.94
N GLU A 181 -24.00 -25.40 21.99
CA GLU A 181 -25.08 -25.36 22.98
C GLU A 181 -26.06 -26.52 22.81
N SER A 182 -26.44 -26.84 21.57
CA SER A 182 -27.33 -27.97 21.28
C SER A 182 -26.71 -29.31 21.66
N LEU A 183 -25.39 -29.46 21.49
CA LEU A 183 -24.66 -30.66 21.89
C LEU A 183 -24.61 -30.78 23.41
N LYS A 184 -24.32 -29.69 24.13
CA LYS A 184 -24.34 -29.67 25.60
C LYS A 184 -25.71 -30.05 26.17
N LYS A 185 -26.80 -29.59 25.55
CA LYS A 185 -28.16 -29.94 25.97
C LYS A 185 -28.53 -31.41 25.71
N LYS A 186 -27.85 -32.08 24.78
CA LYS A 186 -28.12 -33.47 24.40
C LYS A 186 -27.16 -34.49 25.01
N ALA A 187 -26.09 -34.06 25.67
CA ALA A 187 -24.99 -34.94 26.07
C ALA A 187 -24.92 -35.13 27.59
N ASN A 188 -25.90 -35.83 28.16
CA ASN A 188 -25.74 -36.50 29.46
C ASN A 188 -25.35 -37.96 29.19
N VAL A 189 -24.10 -38.15 28.78
CA VAL A 189 -23.52 -39.47 28.51
C VAL A 189 -22.59 -39.79 29.67
N PHE A 190 -22.92 -40.84 30.41
CA PHE A 190 -22.18 -41.28 31.57
C PHE A 190 -21.38 -42.54 31.25
N LYS A 191 -20.12 -42.60 31.70
CA LYS A 191 -19.32 -43.83 31.62
C LYS A 191 -19.71 -44.77 32.74
N ILE A 192 -20.03 -46.01 32.41
CA ILE A 192 -20.42 -47.05 33.39
C ILE A 192 -19.29 -47.25 34.41
N SER A 193 -18.05 -47.31 33.95
CA SER A 193 -16.88 -47.53 34.80
C SER A 193 -16.60 -46.41 35.80
N GLU A 194 -16.88 -45.16 35.43
CA GLU A 194 -16.62 -44.00 36.30
C GLU A 194 -17.70 -43.89 37.38
N ILE A 195 -18.98 -43.99 37.00
CA ILE A 195 -20.09 -43.96 37.98
C ILE A 195 -20.05 -45.19 38.90
N TRP A 196 -19.76 -46.38 38.37
CA TRP A 196 -19.67 -47.59 39.19
C TRP A 196 -18.55 -47.48 40.24
N LYS A 197 -17.41 -46.91 39.85
CA LYS A 197 -16.29 -46.68 40.77
C LYS A 197 -16.62 -45.64 41.84
N GLU A 198 -17.36 -44.60 41.48
CA GLU A 198 -17.81 -43.57 42.44
C GLU A 198 -18.86 -44.09 43.42
N LEU A 199 -19.76 -44.97 42.98
CA LEU A 199 -20.84 -45.51 43.81
C LEU A 199 -20.43 -46.73 44.67
N PHE A 200 -19.55 -47.59 44.15
CA PHE A 200 -19.24 -48.90 44.74
C PHE A 200 -17.73 -49.14 44.96
N GLY A 201 -16.86 -48.16 44.70
CA GLY A 201 -15.41 -48.26 44.96
C GLY A 201 -14.64 -49.05 43.90
N GLU A 202 -13.74 -49.97 44.31
CA GLU A 202 -12.88 -50.74 43.39
C GLU A 202 -13.54 -51.99 42.79
N ALA A 203 -14.85 -52.18 42.97
CA ALA A 203 -15.57 -53.29 42.35
C ALA A 203 -15.58 -53.18 40.82
N GLU A 204 -15.32 -54.28 40.12
CA GLU A 204 -15.42 -54.30 38.65
C GLU A 204 -16.88 -54.09 38.23
N PRO A 205 -17.14 -53.28 37.20
CA PRO A 205 -18.49 -53.06 36.71
C PRO A 205 -19.05 -54.38 36.14
N PRO A 206 -20.34 -54.69 36.39
CA PRO A 206 -20.96 -55.91 35.90
C PRO A 206 -21.05 -55.89 34.38
N GLU A 207 -21.14 -57.09 33.78
CA GLU A 207 -21.28 -57.20 32.34
C GLU A 207 -22.50 -56.42 31.83
N GLU A 208 -22.35 -55.76 30.67
CA GLU A 208 -23.38 -54.92 30.06
C GLU A 208 -24.73 -55.63 29.88
N ARG A 209 -24.70 -56.97 29.76
CA ARG A 209 -25.89 -57.83 29.64
C ARG A 209 -26.80 -57.75 30.87
N TYR A 210 -26.24 -57.70 32.07
CA TYR A 210 -27.03 -57.62 33.31
C TYR A 210 -27.69 -56.24 33.46
N ILE A 211 -27.01 -55.19 33.01
CA ILE A 211 -27.55 -53.82 33.01
C ILE A 211 -28.66 -53.71 31.97
N ALA A 212 -28.49 -54.29 30.78
CA ALA A 212 -29.51 -54.32 29.74
C ALA A 212 -30.77 -55.10 30.19
N GLU A 213 -30.59 -56.26 30.83
CA GLU A 213 -31.71 -57.06 31.35
C GLU A 213 -32.47 -56.34 32.48
N ALA A 214 -31.75 -55.58 33.33
CA ALA A 214 -32.38 -54.75 34.35
C ALA A 214 -33.21 -53.61 33.74
N ILE A 215 -32.73 -52.97 32.66
CA ILE A 215 -33.47 -51.90 31.95
C ILE A 215 -34.76 -52.44 31.33
N GLU A 216 -34.71 -53.65 30.75
CA GLU A 216 -35.89 -54.31 30.19
C GLU A 216 -36.89 -54.70 31.29
N LYS A 217 -36.43 -55.31 32.38
CA LYS A 217 -37.30 -55.74 33.50
C LYS A 217 -37.91 -54.58 34.29
N LEU A 218 -37.18 -53.46 34.40
CA LEU A 218 -37.66 -52.25 35.06
C LEU A 218 -38.50 -51.35 34.13
N ASN A 219 -38.68 -51.76 32.86
CA ASN A 219 -39.42 -51.01 31.83
C ASN A 219 -38.91 -49.57 31.65
N LEU A 220 -37.58 -49.38 31.79
CA LEU A 220 -36.90 -48.09 31.64
C LEU A 220 -36.44 -47.83 30.18
N GLY A 221 -36.79 -48.73 29.27
CA GLY A 221 -36.52 -48.63 27.84
C GLY A 221 -37.10 -47.33 27.26
N GLY A 222 -36.23 -46.47 26.75
CA GLY A 222 -36.57 -45.17 26.18
C GLY A 222 -36.19 -43.96 27.04
N LYS A 223 -35.89 -44.16 28.33
CA LYS A 223 -35.33 -43.13 29.22
C LYS A 223 -33.85 -43.34 29.52
N ILE A 224 -33.43 -44.61 29.60
CA ILE A 224 -32.03 -45.01 29.78
C ILE A 224 -31.64 -45.90 28.60
N ILE A 225 -30.49 -45.60 27.97
CA ILE A 225 -29.92 -46.39 26.87
C ILE A 225 -28.50 -46.79 27.26
N VAL A 226 -28.18 -48.08 27.14
CA VAL A 226 -26.85 -48.62 27.48
C VAL A 226 -26.20 -49.25 26.25
N GLY A 227 -24.92 -48.97 26.05
CA GLY A 227 -24.11 -49.64 25.03
C GLY A 227 -22.64 -49.23 25.06
N GLN A 228 -21.76 -50.19 24.78
CA GLN A 228 -20.31 -49.99 24.60
C GLN A 228 -19.64 -49.26 25.78
N GLY A 229 -20.01 -49.59 27.01
CA GLY A 229 -19.44 -49.03 28.23
C GLY A 229 -20.04 -47.69 28.69
N TYR A 230 -21.09 -47.20 28.02
CA TYR A 230 -21.74 -45.92 28.36
C TYR A 230 -23.25 -46.08 28.65
N ILE A 231 -23.75 -45.23 29.53
CA ILE A 231 -25.18 -45.03 29.83
C ILE A 231 -25.58 -43.63 29.39
N TYR A 232 -26.64 -43.56 28.61
CA TYR A 232 -27.29 -42.32 28.24
C TYR A 232 -28.61 -42.19 29.02
N SER A 233 -28.81 -41.06 29.69
CA SER A 233 -30.06 -40.73 30.37
C SER A 233 -30.20 -39.22 30.49
N ASP A 234 -31.42 -38.71 30.36
CA ASP A 234 -31.71 -37.29 30.61
C ASP A 234 -31.57 -36.92 32.10
N ASP A 235 -31.64 -37.91 32.99
CA ASP A 235 -31.61 -37.77 34.45
C ASP A 235 -30.51 -38.66 35.06
N GLU A 236 -29.60 -38.06 35.83
CA GLU A 236 -28.45 -38.72 36.46
C GLU A 236 -28.89 -39.59 37.65
N ASP A 237 -29.92 -39.17 38.38
CA ASP A 237 -30.43 -39.89 39.55
C ASP A 237 -31.01 -41.25 39.16
N LEU A 238 -31.66 -41.33 37.99
CA LEU A 238 -32.18 -42.57 37.42
C LEU A 238 -31.06 -43.56 37.05
N VAL A 239 -29.89 -43.07 36.62
CA VAL A 239 -28.72 -43.91 36.32
C VAL A 239 -28.15 -44.49 37.60
N ILE A 240 -28.05 -43.68 38.66
CA ILE A 240 -27.55 -44.10 39.97
C ILE A 240 -28.47 -45.16 40.60
N GLU A 241 -29.78 -44.95 40.54
CA GLU A 241 -30.77 -45.91 41.06
C GLU A 241 -30.70 -47.25 40.33
N LEU A 242 -30.61 -47.23 38.99
CA LEU A 242 -30.46 -48.44 38.19
C LEU A 242 -29.23 -49.24 38.60
N LEU A 243 -28.08 -48.59 38.74
CA LEU A 243 -26.83 -49.26 39.11
C LEU A 243 -26.88 -49.83 40.54
N ARG A 244 -27.55 -49.15 41.48
CA ARG A 244 -27.81 -49.69 42.84
C ARG A 244 -28.69 -50.93 42.82
N ILE A 245 -29.75 -50.93 41.99
CA ILE A 245 -30.64 -52.09 41.85
C ILE A 245 -29.88 -53.28 41.25
N VAL A 246 -29.05 -53.04 40.23
CA VAL A 246 -28.22 -54.09 39.62
C VAL A 246 -27.21 -54.65 40.63
N HIS A 247 -26.52 -53.79 41.38
CA HIS A 247 -25.57 -54.22 42.42
C HIS A 247 -26.26 -55.06 43.52
N LEU A 248 -27.41 -54.59 44.02
CA LEU A 248 -28.19 -55.32 45.03
C LEU A 248 -28.65 -56.68 44.50
N SER A 249 -29.08 -56.74 43.24
CA SER A 249 -29.52 -57.98 42.59
C SER A 249 -28.40 -58.99 42.44
N LEU A 250 -27.19 -58.53 42.13
CA LEU A 250 -25.98 -59.37 42.03
C LEU A 250 -25.52 -59.85 43.41
N SER A 251 -25.49 -58.98 44.43
CA SER A 251 -25.16 -59.38 45.81
C SER A 251 -26.17 -60.39 46.40
N ILE A 252 -27.46 -60.27 46.05
CA ILE A 252 -28.49 -61.26 46.41
C ILE A 252 -28.31 -62.58 45.65
N ALA A 253 -27.78 -62.55 44.42
CA ALA A 253 -27.48 -63.74 43.65
C ALA A 253 -26.24 -64.47 44.20
N GLU A 254 -25.17 -63.74 44.53
CA GLU A 254 -23.94 -64.28 45.14
C GLU A 254 -24.22 -64.89 46.52
N SER A 255 -25.01 -64.22 47.37
CA SER A 255 -25.42 -64.76 48.67
C SER A 255 -26.32 -66.01 48.57
N LYS A 256 -26.95 -66.28 47.41
CA LYS A 256 -27.68 -67.53 47.15
C LYS A 256 -26.80 -68.65 46.58
N GLU A 257 -25.63 -68.33 46.04
CA GLU A 257 -24.67 -69.34 45.56
C GLU A 257 -23.80 -69.91 46.69
N GLU A 258 -23.56 -69.16 47.77
CA GLU A 258 -22.81 -69.63 48.95
C GLU A 258 -23.58 -70.65 49.84
N GLU A 259 -24.89 -70.85 49.65
CA GLU A 259 -25.73 -71.79 50.43
C GLU A 259 -26.02 -73.15 49.73
N LYS A 260 -25.17 -73.62 48.81
CA LYS A 260 -25.25 -75.00 48.30
C LYS A 260 -24.01 -75.83 48.65
N PRO A 261 -24.09 -76.77 49.62
CA PRO A 261 -22.97 -77.64 49.96
C PRO A 261 -22.71 -78.73 48.89
N GLU A 262 -21.46 -79.16 48.89
CA GLU A 262 -20.81 -80.17 48.05
C GLU A 262 -21.62 -81.47 47.89
N GLU A 263 -22.16 -81.74 46.70
CA GLU A 263 -22.71 -83.07 46.39
C GLU A 263 -22.58 -83.51 44.92
N LYS A 264 -21.77 -82.80 44.11
CA LYS A 264 -21.58 -83.11 42.69
C LYS A 264 -20.24 -83.74 42.30
N LYS A 265 -19.28 -83.89 43.23
CA LYS A 265 -17.97 -84.50 42.90
C LYS A 265 -17.91 -86.03 43.02
N GLU A 266 -18.83 -86.70 43.71
CA GLU A 266 -18.82 -88.18 43.83
C GLU A 266 -19.61 -88.93 42.73
N LYS A 267 -20.33 -88.23 41.85
CA LYS A 267 -21.11 -88.87 40.77
C LYS A 267 -20.43 -88.90 39.40
N GLU A 268 -19.36 -88.13 39.21
CA GLU A 268 -18.57 -88.17 37.97
C GLU A 268 -17.51 -89.28 38.00
N GLU A 269 -16.88 -89.57 39.14
CA GLU A 269 -15.93 -90.71 39.26
C GLU A 269 -16.59 -92.08 39.07
N LYS A 270 -17.87 -92.24 39.46
CA LYS A 270 -18.63 -93.49 39.23
C LYS A 270 -19.15 -93.65 37.79
N LEU A 271 -19.11 -92.60 36.98
CA LEU A 271 -19.51 -92.67 35.57
C LEU A 271 -18.31 -93.04 34.68
N GLU A 272 -17.09 -92.68 35.08
CA GLU A 272 -15.86 -93.02 34.33
C GLU A 272 -15.40 -94.47 34.56
N GLU A 273 -15.63 -95.05 35.74
CA GLU A 273 -15.36 -96.49 35.98
C GLU A 273 -16.30 -97.42 35.19
N HIS A 274 -17.55 -97.01 34.95
CA HIS A 274 -18.52 -97.81 34.19
C HIS A 274 -18.33 -97.81 32.67
N ILE A 275 -17.56 -96.85 32.13
CA ILE A 275 -17.25 -96.78 30.69
C ILE A 275 -16.00 -97.62 30.36
N ALA A 276 -15.07 -97.78 31.31
CA ALA A 276 -13.85 -98.56 31.12
C ALA A 276 -14.06 -100.09 31.09
N GLU A 277 -15.18 -100.62 31.62
CA GLU A 277 -15.50 -102.06 31.55
C GLU A 277 -16.19 -102.48 30.24
N PHE A 278 -16.63 -101.55 29.39
CA PHE A 278 -17.29 -101.86 28.11
C PHE A 278 -16.36 -101.83 26.87
N GLU A 279 -15.09 -101.45 27.02
CA GLU A 279 -14.10 -101.46 25.92
C GLU A 279 -13.14 -102.66 25.93
N ASN A 280 -13.35 -103.66 26.80
CA ASN A 280 -12.58 -104.91 26.84
C ASN A 280 -13.43 -106.18 26.62
N PHE A 281 -14.27 -106.18 25.57
CA PHE A 281 -14.85 -107.39 24.97
C PHE A 281 -14.72 -107.38 23.45
#